data_AF-A0A1X9LRB9-F1
#
_entry.id   AF-A0A1X9LRB9-F1
#
_cell.length_a   1.000
_cell.length_b   1.000
_cell.length_c   1.000
_cell.angle_alpha   90.00
_cell.angle_beta   90.00
_cell.angle_gamma   90.00
#
_symmetry.space_group_name_H-M   'P 1'
#
loop_
_entity.id
_entity.type
_entity.pdbx_description
1 polymer ?
#
loop_
_entity_poly.entity_id
_entity_poly.type
_entity_poly.pdbx_seq_one_letter_code
_entity_poly.pdbx_strand_id
1 'polypeptide(L)'
;MSESAFAVGSMSRFHEIVSARSVLEAQDTMLAELHAEGFAVAAPSYADGIWSVRYAEIGDDRKSNWSEWGLEVFPLLSLVGVRRHIARCAAPVAVTPTATGSRLITHVVWGFRGDGGSVRYAARRLRDAAERASDRLGGVHREQLSPFDGDAPVHAKAFDRLTGWRHLR
;
A
#
# COMPACT_ATOMS: atom_id res chain seq x y z
N MET A 1 8.02 7.47 -24.94
CA MET A 1 7.23 8.47 -24.19
C MET A 1 7.14 7.99 -22.75
N SER A 2 7.49 8.83 -21.78
CA SER A 2 7.62 8.47 -20.37
C SER A 2 6.27 7.99 -19.80
N GLU A 3 6.19 6.73 -19.38
CA GLU A 3 5.00 6.12 -18.76
C GLU A 3 4.67 6.68 -17.36
N SER A 4 5.47 7.62 -16.87
CA SER A 4 5.41 8.11 -15.49
C SER A 4 4.68 9.46 -15.39
N ALA A 5 3.39 9.50 -15.69
CA ALA A 5 2.56 10.61 -15.21
C ALA A 5 2.14 10.30 -13.77
N PHE A 6 3.07 10.51 -12.84
CA PHE A 6 2.70 10.81 -11.46
C PHE A 6 1.80 12.05 -11.50
N ALA A 7 0.61 11.97 -10.91
CA ALA A 7 -0.14 13.18 -10.59
C ALA A 7 0.77 14.07 -9.71
N VAL A 8 1.13 15.24 -10.24
CA VAL A 8 2.03 16.22 -9.63
C VAL A 8 1.53 16.54 -8.21
N GLY A 9 2.37 16.25 -7.20
CA GLY A 9 2.19 16.73 -5.82
C GLY A 9 1.89 15.69 -4.74
N SER A 10 1.80 14.39 -5.06
CA SER A 10 1.55 13.36 -4.05
C SER A 10 2.49 12.17 -4.19
N MET A 11 3.57 12.17 -3.41
CA MET A 11 4.52 11.05 -3.37
C MET A 11 4.14 10.08 -2.26
N SER A 12 3.89 8.81 -2.61
CA SER A 12 3.78 7.73 -1.61
C SER A 12 5.17 7.31 -1.16
N ARG A 13 5.39 7.32 0.16
CA ARG A 13 6.66 6.93 0.77
C ARG A 13 6.68 5.43 1.04
N PHE A 14 7.87 4.86 0.96
CA PHE A 14 8.16 3.55 1.52
C PHE A 14 8.24 3.71 3.03
N HIS A 15 7.69 2.75 3.75
CA HIS A 15 7.75 2.68 5.21
C HIS A 15 8.50 1.42 5.60
N GLU A 16 9.52 1.58 6.43
CA GLU A 16 10.29 0.50 7.04
C GLU A 16 10.03 0.47 8.54
N ILE A 17 9.79 -0.72 9.08
CA ILE A 17 9.70 -0.95 10.52
C ILE A 17 10.68 -2.06 10.88
N VAL A 18 11.64 -1.77 11.75
CA VAL A 18 12.54 -2.77 12.33
C VAL A 18 12.12 -3.01 13.77
N SER A 19 11.85 -4.26 14.13
CA SER A 19 11.38 -4.63 15.47
C SER A 19 12.06 -5.88 15.98
N ALA A 20 12.05 -6.08 17.30
CA ALA A 20 12.48 -7.34 17.92
C ALA A 20 11.42 -8.46 17.81
N ARG A 21 10.26 -8.15 17.21
CA ARG A 21 9.14 -9.11 17.07
C ARG A 21 9.40 -10.08 15.93
N SER A 22 8.73 -11.23 16.01
CA SER A 22 8.82 -12.25 14.97
C SER A 22 8.28 -11.75 13.63
N VAL A 23 8.68 -12.41 12.54
CA VAL A 23 8.19 -12.11 11.18
C VAL A 23 6.65 -12.17 11.12
N LEU A 24 6.06 -13.21 11.73
CA LEU A 24 4.62 -13.41 11.75
C LEU A 24 3.91 -12.28 12.52
N GLU A 25 4.39 -11.97 13.73
CA GLU A 25 3.82 -10.93 14.58
C GLU A 25 3.91 -9.54 13.92
N ALA A 26 5.03 -9.21 13.27
CA ALA A 26 5.19 -7.96 12.54
C ALA A 26 4.24 -7.88 11.33
N GLN A 27 4.11 -8.96 10.56
CA GLN A 27 3.22 -9.02 9.41
C GLN A 27 1.75 -8.87 9.82
N ASP A 28 1.31 -9.65 10.81
CA ASP A 28 -0.07 -9.63 11.28
C ASP A 28 -0.45 -8.30 11.94
N THR A 29 0.48 -7.68 12.68
CA THR A 29 0.25 -6.35 13.28
C THR A 29 0.04 -5.29 12.20
N MET A 30 0.90 -5.26 11.17
CA MET A 30 0.73 -4.29 10.08
C MET A 30 -0.57 -4.54 9.30
N LEU A 31 -0.92 -5.79 9.01
CA LEU A 31 -2.18 -6.12 8.33
C LEU A 31 -3.40 -5.73 9.16
N ALA A 32 -3.35 -5.89 10.49
CA ALA A 32 -4.41 -5.45 11.39
C ALA A 32 -4.56 -3.92 11.36
N GLU A 33 -3.47 -3.16 11.35
CA GLU A 33 -3.53 -1.69 11.23
C GLU A 33 -4.05 -1.23 9.87
N LEU A 34 -3.63 -1.88 8.78
CA LEU A 34 -4.18 -1.64 7.45
C LEU A 34 -5.67 -1.92 7.41
N HIS A 35 -6.12 -2.99 8.07
CA HIS A 35 -7.53 -3.31 8.16
C HIS A 35 -8.32 -2.24 8.94
N ALA A 36 -7.77 -1.73 10.04
CA ALA A 36 -8.35 -0.62 10.79
C ALA A 36 -8.45 0.66 9.94
N GLU A 37 -7.54 0.86 8.99
CA GLU A 37 -7.60 1.94 7.98
C GLU A 37 -8.50 1.62 6.77
N GLY A 38 -9.27 0.54 6.83
CA GLY A 38 -10.26 0.20 5.80
C GLY A 38 -9.68 -0.49 4.57
N PHE A 39 -8.48 -1.06 4.66
CA PHE A 39 -8.00 -2.01 3.65
C PHE A 39 -8.60 -3.41 3.90
N ALA A 40 -8.97 -4.11 2.85
CA ALA A 40 -9.35 -5.51 2.87
C ALA A 40 -8.08 -6.38 2.78
N VAL A 41 -7.82 -7.20 3.79
CA VAL A 41 -6.65 -8.09 3.82
C VAL A 41 -6.86 -9.25 2.85
N ALA A 42 -5.93 -9.44 1.93
CA ALA A 42 -5.94 -10.58 1.03
C ALA A 42 -5.65 -11.87 1.81
N ALA A 43 -6.40 -12.94 1.50
CA ALA A 43 -6.20 -14.23 2.13
C ALA A 43 -4.86 -14.90 1.76
N PRO A 44 -4.40 -14.86 0.49
CA PRO A 44 -3.14 -15.52 0.12
C PRO A 44 -1.90 -14.91 0.78
N SER A 45 -0.92 -15.78 1.04
CA SER A 45 0.44 -15.42 1.44
C SER A 45 1.42 -15.87 0.36
N TYR A 46 2.46 -15.08 0.13
CA TYR A 46 3.48 -15.32 -0.89
C TYR A 46 4.88 -15.29 -0.25
N ALA A 47 5.84 -15.91 -0.91
CA ALA A 47 7.24 -15.83 -0.53
C ALA A 47 8.10 -15.50 -1.75
N ASP A 48 9.10 -14.65 -1.57
CA ASP A 48 10.10 -14.30 -2.58
C ASP A 48 11.48 -14.22 -1.93
N GLY A 49 12.30 -15.26 -2.11
CA GLY A 49 13.57 -15.42 -1.40
C GLY A 49 13.38 -15.43 0.13
N ILE A 50 13.94 -14.42 0.81
CA ILE A 50 13.88 -14.27 2.27
C ILE A 50 12.64 -13.48 2.74
N TRP A 51 11.78 -13.03 1.82
CA TRP A 51 10.63 -12.19 2.11
C TRP A 51 9.36 -13.03 2.21
N SER A 52 8.65 -12.89 3.33
CA SER A 52 7.24 -13.27 3.45
C SER A 52 6.37 -12.07 3.09
N VAL A 53 5.40 -12.27 2.22
CA VAL A 53 4.58 -11.18 1.68
C VAL A 53 3.10 -11.51 1.82
N ARG A 54 2.39 -10.57 2.41
CA ARG A 54 0.93 -10.49 2.37
C ARG A 54 0.56 -9.09 1.93
N TYR A 55 -0.69 -8.85 1.58
CA TYR A 55 -1.11 -7.50 1.20
C TYR A 55 -2.55 -7.23 1.61
N ALA A 56 -2.87 -5.96 1.72
CA ALA A 56 -4.24 -5.48 1.88
C ALA A 56 -4.58 -4.51 0.75
N GLU A 57 -5.84 -4.44 0.34
CA GLU A 57 -6.29 -3.62 -0.79
C GLU A 57 -7.40 -2.65 -0.40
N ILE A 58 -7.49 -1.52 -1.08
CA ILE A 58 -8.58 -0.56 -0.94
C ILE A 58 -8.92 0.02 -2.32
N GLY A 59 -10.19 0.38 -2.53
CA GLY A 59 -10.67 0.91 -3.80
C GLY A 59 -11.36 -0.14 -4.69
N ASP A 60 -11.70 0.26 -5.91
CA ASP A 60 -12.45 -0.56 -6.87
C ASP A 60 -12.01 -0.28 -8.32
N ASP A 61 -11.64 -1.32 -9.07
CA ASP A 61 -11.19 -1.22 -10.47
C ASP A 61 -12.23 -0.59 -11.40
N ARG A 62 -13.53 -0.82 -11.15
CA ARG A 62 -14.60 -0.25 -11.98
C ARG A 62 -14.62 1.28 -11.95
N LYS A 63 -13.95 1.88 -10.96
CA LYS A 63 -13.91 3.31 -10.70
C LYS A 63 -12.56 3.93 -11.06
N SER A 64 -11.59 3.12 -11.48
CA SER A 64 -10.26 3.55 -11.94
C SER A 64 -10.26 4.06 -13.40
N ASN A 65 -11.41 4.10 -14.05
CA ASN A 65 -11.56 4.43 -15.47
C ASN A 65 -11.76 5.92 -15.76
N TRP A 66 -11.45 6.82 -14.82
CA TRP A 66 -11.49 8.26 -15.10
C TRP A 66 -10.32 8.61 -16.02
N SER A 67 -10.63 8.57 -17.32
CA SER A 67 -9.75 8.84 -18.45
C SER A 67 -9.26 10.29 -18.45
N GLU A 68 -8.10 10.50 -19.08
CA GLU A 68 -7.39 11.78 -19.23
C GLU A 68 -8.19 12.91 -19.92
N TRP A 69 -9.48 12.72 -20.24
CA TRP A 69 -10.29 13.65 -21.04
C TRP A 69 -11.72 13.87 -20.55
N GLY A 70 -12.09 13.44 -19.34
CA GLY A 70 -13.45 13.57 -18.81
C GLY A 70 -13.61 14.70 -17.81
N LEU A 71 -13.75 15.95 -18.26
CA LEU A 71 -14.31 17.03 -17.45
C LEU A 71 -15.84 16.87 -17.41
N GLU A 72 -16.33 15.83 -16.73
CA GLU A 72 -17.76 15.66 -16.47
C GLU A 72 -18.08 16.03 -15.03
N VAL A 73 -18.61 17.24 -14.88
CA VAL A 73 -19.34 17.70 -13.70
C VAL A 73 -20.57 16.80 -13.55
N PHE A 74 -20.54 15.84 -12.63
CA PHE A 74 -21.75 15.15 -12.17
C PHE A 74 -22.27 15.77 -10.86
N PRO A 75 -23.60 15.84 -10.68
CA PRO A 75 -24.25 16.81 -9.81
C PRO A 75 -24.20 16.40 -8.34
N LEU A 76 -24.13 17.44 -7.52
CA LEU A 76 -24.36 17.48 -6.08
C LEU A 76 -25.54 16.61 -5.63
N LEU A 77 -25.30 15.38 -5.21
CA LEU A 77 -26.23 14.60 -4.38
C LEU A 77 -25.46 13.72 -3.39
N SER A 78 -25.19 14.29 -2.21
CA SER A 78 -25.63 13.79 -0.89
C SER A 78 -24.62 14.15 0.20
N LEU A 79 -24.98 15.19 0.97
CA LEU A 79 -24.44 15.48 2.28
C LEU A 79 -24.65 14.27 3.21
N VAL A 80 -23.52 13.67 3.64
CA VAL A 80 -23.12 13.19 4.98
C VAL A 80 -22.06 12.10 4.74
N GLY A 81 -20.78 12.43 4.94
CA GLY A 81 -19.66 11.49 4.84
C GLY A 81 -19.15 11.28 3.40
N VAL A 82 -18.21 12.13 2.97
CA VAL A 82 -17.64 12.15 1.61
C VAL A 82 -17.01 10.79 1.23
N ARG A 83 -17.79 9.90 0.62
CA ARG A 83 -17.30 8.69 -0.04
C ARG A 83 -16.57 9.09 -1.33
N ARG A 84 -15.31 9.51 -1.22
CA ARG A 84 -14.44 9.67 -2.38
C ARG A 84 -14.28 8.32 -3.07
N HIS A 85 -14.45 8.26 -4.39
CA HIS A 85 -14.10 7.08 -5.16
C HIS A 85 -12.58 6.98 -5.21
N ILE A 86 -12.02 5.83 -4.83
CA ILE A 86 -10.57 5.60 -4.73
C ILE A 86 -10.19 4.58 -5.79
N ALA A 87 -9.19 4.90 -6.61
CA ALA A 87 -8.57 3.95 -7.54
C ALA A 87 -8.02 2.75 -6.76
N ARG A 88 -8.21 1.53 -7.27
CA ARG A 88 -7.75 0.33 -6.56
C ARG A 88 -6.23 0.39 -6.32
N CYS A 89 -5.84 0.23 -5.07
CA CYS A 89 -4.44 0.10 -4.66
C CYS A 89 -4.26 -1.01 -3.64
N ALA A 90 -3.04 -1.55 -3.60
CA ALA A 90 -2.60 -2.53 -2.62
C ALA A 90 -1.51 -1.93 -1.74
N ALA A 91 -1.47 -2.37 -0.49
CA ALA A 91 -0.38 -2.18 0.45
C ALA A 91 0.28 -3.54 0.70
N PRO A 92 1.31 -3.94 -0.07
CA PRO A 92 2.14 -5.08 0.26
C PRO A 92 2.83 -4.90 1.60
N VAL A 93 2.87 -5.97 2.38
CA VAL A 93 3.54 -6.10 3.66
C VAL A 93 4.60 -7.19 3.49
N ALA A 94 5.80 -6.78 3.07
CA ALA A 94 6.94 -7.67 2.91
C ALA A 94 7.75 -7.68 4.21
N VAL A 95 7.96 -8.85 4.79
CA VAL A 95 8.65 -9.01 6.08
C VAL A 95 9.75 -10.05 5.93
N THR A 96 10.92 -9.76 6.47
CA THR A 96 12.08 -10.66 6.48
C THR A 96 12.67 -10.76 7.89
N PRO A 97 13.24 -11.92 8.29
CA PRO A 97 13.92 -12.02 9.58
C PRO A 97 15.19 -11.16 9.61
N THR A 98 15.54 -10.70 10.81
CA THR A 98 16.84 -10.08 11.12
C THR A 98 17.54 -10.88 12.22
N ALA A 99 18.76 -10.52 12.58
CA ALA A 99 19.50 -11.19 13.66
C ALA A 99 18.77 -11.13 15.03
N THR A 100 17.92 -10.12 15.25
CA THR A 100 17.28 -9.84 16.54
C THR A 100 15.75 -9.77 16.47
N GLY A 101 15.15 -10.02 15.30
CA GLY A 101 13.71 -9.94 15.12
C GLY A 101 13.30 -9.91 13.66
N SER A 102 12.64 -8.82 13.24
CA SER A 102 12.10 -8.69 11.89
C SER A 102 12.27 -7.29 11.32
N ARG A 103 12.30 -7.23 9.99
CA ARG A 103 12.28 -6.01 9.20
C ARG A 103 11.09 -6.10 8.26
N LEU A 104 10.23 -5.09 8.30
CA LEU A 104 9.03 -4.96 7.49
C LEU A 104 9.19 -3.77 6.55
N ILE A 105 8.81 -3.93 5.29
CA ILE A 105 8.71 -2.87 4.30
C ILE A 105 7.30 -2.87 3.71
N THR A 106 6.71 -1.68 3.59
CA THR A 106 5.41 -1.49 2.96
C THR A 106 5.37 -0.19 2.15
N HIS A 107 4.50 -0.15 1.14
CA HIS A 107 4.30 0.97 0.22
C HIS A 107 2.92 0.85 -0.45
N VAL A 108 2.43 1.94 -1.07
CA VAL A 108 1.20 1.87 -1.88
C VAL A 108 1.51 1.52 -3.33
N VAL A 109 1.09 0.33 -3.75
CA VAL A 109 1.12 -0.11 -5.15
C VAL A 109 -0.22 0.17 -5.82
N TRP A 110 -0.18 0.85 -6.97
CA TRP A 110 -1.37 1.26 -7.72
C TRP A 110 -1.68 0.27 -8.85
N GLY A 111 -2.94 -0.14 -8.97
CA GLY A 111 -3.40 -1.03 -10.05
C GLY A 111 -3.63 -0.27 -11.34
N PHE A 112 -4.22 0.93 -11.19
CA PHE A 112 -4.49 1.89 -12.26
C PHE A 112 -4.16 3.31 -11.77
N ARG A 113 -4.11 4.29 -12.68
CA ARG A 113 -3.84 5.69 -12.32
C ARG A 113 -4.94 6.21 -11.37
N GLY A 114 -4.53 6.63 -10.18
CA GLY A 114 -5.37 7.42 -9.28
C GLY A 114 -5.13 8.91 -9.46
N ASP A 115 -6.13 9.74 -9.14
CA ASP A 115 -5.94 11.17 -9.06
C ASP A 115 -5.09 11.55 -7.82
N GLY A 116 -4.51 12.75 -7.81
CA GLY A 116 -3.66 13.19 -6.69
C GLY A 116 -4.39 13.29 -5.34
N GLY A 117 -5.72 13.34 -5.34
CA GLY A 117 -6.57 13.27 -4.14
C GLY A 117 -6.61 11.86 -3.55
N SER A 118 -6.86 10.86 -4.38
CA SER A 118 -6.86 9.44 -3.99
C SER A 118 -5.48 8.97 -3.56
N VAL A 119 -4.44 9.41 -4.25
CA VAL A 119 -3.05 9.07 -3.92
C VAL A 119 -2.67 9.56 -2.53
N ARG A 120 -2.96 10.83 -2.20
CA ARG A 120 -2.71 11.37 -0.85
C ARG A 120 -3.53 10.67 0.21
N TYR A 121 -4.76 10.31 -0.11
CA TYR A 121 -5.64 9.64 0.84
C TYR A 121 -5.11 8.26 1.23
N ALA A 122 -4.80 7.39 0.25
CA ALA A 122 -4.27 6.06 0.53
C ALA A 122 -2.87 6.12 1.16
N ALA A 123 -2.01 7.04 0.71
CA ALA A 123 -0.69 7.22 1.30
C ALA A 123 -0.76 7.68 2.76
N ARG A 124 -1.68 8.59 3.10
CA ARG A 124 -1.90 9.01 4.50
C ARG A 124 -2.36 7.83 5.34
N ARG A 125 -3.35 7.06 4.87
CA ARG A 125 -3.83 5.88 5.60
C ARG A 125 -2.75 4.83 5.81
N LEU A 126 -1.95 4.55 4.78
CA LEU A 126 -0.80 3.65 4.92
C LEU A 126 0.17 4.17 5.98
N ARG A 127 0.49 5.47 5.95
CA ARG A 127 1.36 6.10 6.94
C ARG A 127 0.79 5.97 8.36
N ASP A 128 -0.48 6.31 8.55
CA ASP A 128 -1.15 6.22 9.86
C ASP A 128 -1.15 4.76 10.38
N ALA A 129 -1.36 3.78 9.49
CA ALA A 129 -1.23 2.36 9.83
C ALA A 129 0.22 1.96 10.19
N ALA A 130 1.21 2.44 9.45
CA ALA A 130 2.62 2.13 9.70
C ALA A 130 3.13 2.74 11.01
N GLU A 131 2.73 3.98 11.33
CA GLU A 131 3.06 4.64 12.59
C GLU A 131 2.48 3.83 13.78
N ARG A 132 1.20 3.47 13.73
CA ARG A 132 0.57 2.66 14.79
C ARG A 132 1.12 1.24 14.88
N ALA A 133 1.46 0.63 13.74
CA ALA A 133 2.09 -0.69 13.73
C ALA A 133 3.47 -0.61 14.40
N SER A 134 4.24 0.44 14.15
CA SER A 134 5.54 0.66 14.80
C SER A 134 5.38 0.80 16.30
N ASP A 135 4.41 1.59 16.76
CA ASP A 135 4.13 1.78 18.19
C ASP A 135 3.78 0.45 18.88
N ARG A 136 2.91 -0.36 18.26
CA ARG A 136 2.51 -1.67 18.79
C ARG A 136 3.65 -2.69 18.81
N LEU A 137 4.49 -2.68 17.79
CA LEU A 137 5.64 -3.57 17.70
C LEU A 137 6.79 -3.13 18.61
N GLY A 138 6.77 -1.88 19.10
CA GLY A 138 7.92 -1.26 19.77
C GLY A 138 9.12 -1.13 18.82
N GLY A 139 8.85 -0.91 17.53
CA GLY A 139 9.85 -0.87 16.47
C GLY A 139 10.34 0.54 16.14
N VAL A 140 11.37 0.61 15.31
CA VAL A 140 11.86 1.85 14.71
C VAL A 140 11.21 2.02 13.33
N HIS A 141 10.41 3.07 13.17
CA HIS A 141 9.79 3.45 11.90
C HIS A 141 10.66 4.44 11.13
N ARG A 142 10.81 4.20 9.82
CA ARG A 142 11.45 5.10 8.88
C ARG A 142 10.58 5.26 7.65
N GLU A 143 10.63 6.44 7.03
CA GLU A 143 9.97 6.70 5.76
C GLU A 143 10.89 7.41 4.77
N GLN A 144 10.81 7.04 3.49
CA GLN A 144 11.58 7.70 2.43
C GLN A 144 10.88 7.56 1.07
N LEU A 145 11.32 8.36 0.09
CA LEU A 145 10.73 8.39 -1.25
C LEU A 145 11.21 7.26 -2.17
N SER A 146 12.39 6.74 -1.89
CA SER A 146 13.03 5.69 -2.67
C SER A 146 12.86 4.32 -1.98
N PRO A 147 12.99 3.22 -2.72
CA PRO A 147 13.04 1.89 -2.11
C PRO A 147 14.11 1.79 -1.02
N PHE A 148 13.80 1.20 0.13
CA PHE A 148 14.82 0.84 1.14
C PHE A 148 15.67 -0.34 0.67
N ASP A 149 15.03 -1.26 -0.03
CA ASP A 149 15.61 -2.50 -0.52
C ASP A 149 14.97 -2.82 -1.85
N GLY A 150 15.77 -2.89 -2.92
CA GLY A 150 15.28 -3.14 -4.27
C GLY A 150 14.79 -4.59 -4.46
N ASP A 151 15.21 -5.49 -3.58
CA ASP A 151 14.84 -6.91 -3.63
C ASP A 151 13.52 -7.18 -2.89
N ALA A 152 13.02 -6.22 -2.11
CA ALA A 152 11.72 -6.35 -1.47
C ALA A 152 10.59 -6.28 -2.53
N PRO A 153 9.67 -7.26 -2.57
CA PRO A 153 8.61 -7.32 -3.58
C PRO A 153 7.43 -6.37 -3.27
N VAL A 154 7.75 -5.12 -2.94
CA VAL A 154 6.81 -4.05 -2.59
C VAL A 154 6.65 -2.99 -3.68
N HIS A 155 7.45 -3.07 -4.75
CA HIS A 155 7.30 -2.23 -5.94
C HIS A 155 6.27 -2.78 -6.89
N ALA A 156 5.62 -1.90 -7.66
CA ALA A 156 4.55 -2.28 -8.58
C ALA A 156 4.88 -3.49 -9.47
N LYS A 157 6.02 -3.48 -10.17
CA LYS A 157 6.42 -4.58 -11.07
C LYS A 157 6.78 -5.88 -10.32
N ALA A 158 7.48 -5.78 -9.19
CA ALA A 158 7.89 -6.95 -8.42
C ALA A 158 6.68 -7.61 -7.74
N PHE A 159 5.84 -6.79 -7.10
CA PHE A 159 4.59 -7.20 -6.48
C PHE A 159 3.63 -7.84 -7.48
N ASP A 160 3.42 -7.22 -8.64
CA ASP A 160 2.52 -7.75 -9.66
C ASP A 160 3.01 -9.08 -10.23
N ARG A 161 4.31 -9.23 -10.48
CA ARG A 161 4.90 -10.51 -10.89
C ARG A 161 4.78 -11.60 -9.84
N LEU A 162 4.91 -11.26 -8.55
CA LEU A 162 4.80 -12.21 -7.44
C LEU A 162 3.36 -12.69 -7.23
N THR A 163 2.39 -11.78 -7.36
CA THR A 163 1.00 -12.01 -6.92
C THR A 163 0.02 -12.17 -8.06
N GLY A 164 0.38 -11.77 -9.29
CA GLY A 164 -0.53 -11.61 -10.42
C GLY A 164 -1.59 -10.54 -10.18
N TRP A 165 -1.41 -9.63 -9.21
CA TRP A 165 -2.49 -8.81 -8.68
C TRP A 165 -3.25 -7.98 -9.72
N ARG A 166 -2.59 -7.45 -10.75
CA ARG A 166 -3.28 -6.73 -11.83
C ARG A 166 -4.02 -7.66 -12.80
N HIS A 167 -3.63 -8.93 -12.85
CA HIS A 167 -4.19 -9.97 -13.72
C HIS A 167 -5.22 -10.88 -13.00
N LEU A 168 -5.35 -10.78 -11.67
CA LEU A 168 -6.40 -11.44 -10.90
C LEU A 168 -7.75 -10.75 -11.17
N ARG A 169 -8.28 -10.87 -12.39
CA ARG A 169 -9.67 -10.64 -12.80
C ARG A 169 -9.89 -11.01 -14.26
#